data_AF-A0A517PYG8-F1
#
_entry.id   AF-A0A517PYG8-F1
#
_cell.length_a   1.000
_cell.length_b   1.000
_cell.length_c   1.000
_cell.angle_alpha   90.00
_cell.angle_beta   90.00
_cell.angle_gamma   90.00
#
_symmetry.space_group_name_H-M   'P 1'
#
loop_
_entity.id
_entity.type
_entity.pdbx_description
1 polymer ?
#
loop_
_entity_poly.entity_id
_entity_poly.type
_entity_poly.pdbx_seq_one_letter_code
_entity_poly.pdbx_strand_id
1 'polypeptide(L)' 'MSGIWMAYLITFGWALVGSVSMGLGIIIAIKMFDLSTKDVDEWELVKQGNIPIAIILASMIISLGIVVSAAIHP' A
#
# COMPACT_ATOMS: atom_id res chain seq x y z
N MET A 1 -13.64 -32.75 8.73
CA MET A 1 -12.24 -32.48 8.30
C MET A 1 -12.14 -31.79 6.94
N SER A 2 -13.08 -31.97 6.00
CA SER A 2 -13.07 -31.30 4.69
C SER A 2 -13.25 -29.77 4.72
N GLY A 3 -14.05 -29.23 5.64
CA GLY A 3 -14.31 -27.78 5.72
C GLY A 3 -13.13 -26.93 6.17
N ILE A 4 -12.21 -27.48 6.97
CA ILE A 4 -11.05 -26.75 7.51
C ILE A 4 -10.02 -26.48 6.40
N TRP A 5 -9.75 -27.46 5.54
CA TRP A 5 -8.86 -27.29 4.40
C TRP A 5 -9.36 -26.24 3.41
N MET A 6 -10.67 -26.20 3.18
CA MET A 6 -11.30 -25.16 2.36
C MET A 6 -11.14 -23.77 2.99
N ALA A 7 -11.32 -23.66 4.31
CA ALA A 7 -11.12 -22.40 5.02
C ALA A 7 -9.67 -21.88 4.87
N TYR A 8 -8.67 -22.74 5.00
CA TYR A 8 -7.26 -22.37 4.76
C TYR A 8 -7.00 -21.91 3.32
N LEU A 9 -7.61 -22.55 2.33
CA LEU A 9 -7.49 -22.12 0.93
C LEU A 9 -8.11 -20.74 0.70
N ILE A 10 -9.28 -20.47 1.28
CA ILE A 10 -9.96 -19.19 1.16
C ILE A 10 -9.16 -18.08 1.84
N THR A 11 -8.66 -18.31 3.06
CA THR A 11 -7.86 -17.30 3.78
C THR A 11 -6.55 -17.02 3.06
N PHE A 12 -5.91 -18.04 2.49
CA PHE A 12 -4.73 -17.87 1.64
C PHE A 12 -5.04 -17.07 0.37
N GLY A 13 -6.18 -17.35 -0.28
CA GLY A 13 -6.64 -16.58 -1.44
C GLY A 13 -6.83 -15.09 -1.12
N TRP A 14 -7.47 -14.77 0.00
CA TRP A 14 -7.63 -13.38 0.43
C TRP A 14 -6.32 -12.69 0.80
N ALA A 15 -5.37 -13.40 1.41
CA ALA A 15 -4.03 -12.87 1.66
C ALA A 15 -3.31 -12.48 0.35
N LEU A 16 -3.48 -13.27 -0.72
CA LEU A 16 -2.94 -12.96 -2.04
C LEU A 16 -3.62 -11.72 -2.64
N VAL A 17 -4.96 -11.65 -2.58
CA VAL A 17 -5.73 -10.49 -3.05
C VAL A 17 -5.28 -9.22 -2.35
N GLY A 18 -5.04 -9.27 -1.03
CA GLY A 18 -4.55 -8.12 -0.28
C GLY A 18 -3.14 -7.70 -0.60
N SER A 19 -2.25 -8.67 -0.79
CA SER A 19 -0.88 -8.37 -1.20
C SER A 19 -0.84 -7.69 -2.58
N VAL A 20 -1.62 -8.19 -3.54
CA VAL A 20 -1.72 -7.60 -4.89
C VAL A 20 -2.37 -6.22 -4.85
N SER A 21 -3.48 -6.07 -4.11
CA SER A 21 -4.19 -4.79 -3.98
C SER A 21 -3.31 -3.73 -3.34
N MET A 22 -2.52 -4.09 -2.32
CA MET A 22 -1.58 -3.17 -1.68
C MET A 22 -0.47 -2.73 -2.64
N GLY A 23 0.14 -3.67 -3.39
CA GLY A 23 1.16 -3.33 -4.38
C GLY A 23 0.65 -2.37 -5.45
N LEU A 24 -0.54 -2.63 -6.00
CA LEU A 24 -1.17 -1.73 -6.98
C LEU A 24 -1.55 -0.38 -6.36
N GLY A 25 -2.10 -0.39 -5.15
CA GLY A 25 -2.50 0.82 -4.43
C GLY A 25 -1.33 1.77 -4.17
N ILE A 26 -0.18 1.24 -3.73
CA ILE A 26 1.05 2.04 -3.53
C ILE A 26 1.50 2.68 -4.84
N ILE A 27 1.55 1.91 -5.95
CA ILE A 27 2.00 2.43 -7.24
C ILE A 27 1.10 3.57 -7.71
N ILE A 28 -0.21 3.40 -7.58
CA ILE A 28 -1.19 4.43 -7.98
C ILE A 28 -1.05 5.66 -7.09
N ALA A 29 -0.97 5.49 -5.77
CA ALA A 29 -0.88 6.60 -4.82
C ALA A 29 0.39 7.42 -5.01
N ILE A 30 1.55 6.77 -5.17
CA ILE A 30 2.82 7.46 -5.46
C ILE A 30 2.70 8.23 -6.76
N LYS A 31 2.22 7.61 -7.85
CA LYS A 31 2.03 8.32 -9.13
C LYS A 31 1.07 9.51 -9.04
N MET A 32 0.00 9.38 -8.25
CA MET A 32 -0.94 10.48 -8.04
C MET A 32 -0.31 11.61 -7.21
N PHE A 33 0.54 11.26 -6.25
CA PHE A 33 1.31 12.22 -5.48
C PHE A 33 2.28 12.97 -6.39
N ASP A 34 3.16 12.28 -7.11
CA ASP A 34 4.12 12.86 -8.06
C ASP A 34 3.42 13.74 -9.12
N LEU A 35 2.23 13.34 -9.59
CA LEU A 35 1.43 14.14 -10.53
C LEU A 35 0.92 15.44 -9.91
N SER A 36 0.65 15.44 -8.60
CA SER A 36 0.19 16.62 -7.86
C SER A 36 1.35 17.56 -7.52
N THR A 37 2.57 17.04 -7.43
CA THR A 37 3.80 17.74 -7.04
C THR A 37 4.86 17.75 -8.15
N LYS A 38 4.44 18.02 -9.40
CA LYS A 38 5.31 17.93 -10.60
C LYS A 38 6.65 18.69 -10.53
N ASP A 39 6.73 19.74 -9.73
CA ASP A 39 7.93 20.58 -9.59
C ASP A 39 8.87 20.10 -8.46
N VAL A 40 8.53 18.99 -7.79
CA VAL A 40 9.25 18.44 -6.64
C VAL A 40 9.64 16.99 -6.95
N ASP A 41 10.92 16.65 -6.80
CA ASP A 41 11.36 15.25 -6.80
C ASP A 41 11.44 14.76 -5.34
N GLU A 42 10.40 14.05 -4.91
CA GLU A 42 10.27 13.54 -3.55
C GLU A 42 11.39 12.56 -3.22
N TRP A 43 11.75 11.70 -4.17
CA TRP A 43 12.80 10.70 -3.98
C TRP A 43 14.16 11.34 -3.84
N GLU A 44 14.43 12.42 -4.57
CA GLU A 44 15.63 13.23 -4.40
C GLU A 44 15.65 13.92 -3.04
N LEU A 45 14.54 14.54 -2.61
CA LEU A 45 14.44 15.18 -1.30
C LEU A 45 14.66 14.20 -0.14
N VAL A 46 14.10 12.99 -0.24
CA VAL A 46 14.36 11.93 0.76
C VAL A 46 15.83 11.55 0.79
N LYS A 47 16.48 11.39 -0.38
CA LYS A 47 17.93 11.10 -0.46
C LYS A 47 18.80 12.22 0.12
N GLN A 48 18.37 13.47 -0.02
CA GLN A 48 19.03 14.64 0.57
C GLN A 48 18.78 14.78 2.08
N GLY A 49 17.98 13.88 2.69
CA GLY A 49 17.72 13.86 4.13
C GLY A 49 16.52 14.70 4.56
N ASN A 50 15.61 15.05 3.64
CA ASN A 50 14.39 15.77 3.97
C ASN A 50 13.40 14.88 4.73
N ILE A 51 13.52 14.87 6.06
CA ILE A 51 12.68 14.08 6.98
C ILE A 51 11.18 14.40 6.83
N PRO A 52 10.73 15.66 6.70
CA PRO A 52 9.33 15.97 6.46
C PRO A 52 8.71 15.23 5.26
N ILE A 53 9.38 15.22 4.10
CA ILE A 53 8.86 14.52 2.91
C ILE A 53 8.84 13.01 3.13
N ALA A 54 9.87 12.45 3.78
CA ALA A 54 9.89 11.03 4.13
C ALA A 54 8.70 10.63 5.03
N ILE A 55 8.34 11.47 6.00
CA ILE A 55 7.16 11.24 6.87
C ILE A 55 5.87 11.28 6.06
N ILE A 56 5.72 12.21 5.12
CA ILE A 56 4.53 12.31 4.26
C ILE A 56 4.38 11.01 3.44
N LEU A 57 5.43 10.58 2.74
CA LEU A 57 5.39 9.35 1.95
C LEU A 57 5.11 8.11 2.81
N ALA A 58 5.74 8.01 3.98
CA ALA A 58 5.48 6.92 4.92
C ALA A 58 4.03 6.92 5.42
N SER A 59 3.49 8.09 5.78
CA SER A 59 2.11 8.24 6.23
C SER A 59 1.10 7.83 5.16
N MET A 60 1.39 8.15 3.89
CA MET A 60 0.58 7.74 2.74
C MET A 60 0.55 6.21 2.61
N ILE A 61 1.71 5.56 2.68
CA ILE A 61 1.80 4.09 2.60
C ILE A 61 1.05 3.42 3.75
N ILE A 62 1.21 3.93 4.97
CA ILE A 62 0.50 3.40 6.16
C ILE A 62 -1.02 3.57 5.99
N SER A 63 -1.47 4.74 5.53
CA SER A 63 -2.88 5.01 5.27
C SER A 63 -3.48 4.04 4.25
N LEU A 64 -2.76 3.77 3.14
CA LEU A 64 -3.17 2.75 2.16
C LEU A 64 -3.28 1.37 2.78
N GLY A 65 -2.33 1.00 3.65
CA GLY A 65 -2.36 -0.29 4.35
C GLY A 65 -3.62 -0.44 5.20
N ILE A 66 -4.03 0.62 5.90
CA ILE A 66 -5.27 0.64 6.69
C ILE A 66 -6.49 0.52 5.76
N VAL A 67 -6.53 1.26 4.65
CA VAL A 67 -7.64 1.22 3.69
C VAL A 67 -7.78 -0.17 3.06
N VAL A 68 -6.68 -0.77 2.60
CA VAL A 68 -6.67 -2.10 1.99
C VAL A 68 -7.07 -3.17 3.02
N SER A 69 -6.56 -3.07 4.25
CA SER A 69 -6.94 -3.96 5.35
C SER A 69 -8.44 -3.87 5.66
N ALA A 70 -9.00 -2.67 5.68
CA ALA A 70 -10.44 -2.47 5.90
C ALA A 70 -11.30 -2.95 4.73
N ALA A 71 -10.78 -2.90 3.50
CA ALA A 71 -11.49 -3.34 2.31
C ALA A 71 -11.49 -4.87 2.12
N ILE A 72 -10.51 -5.56 2.72
CA ILE A 72 -10.32 -6.99 2.52
C ILE A 72 -10.81 -7.74 3.75
N HIS A 73 -11.95 -8.39 3.58
CA HIS A 73 -12.55 -9.23 4.58
C HIS A 73 -12.96 -10.56 3.93
N PRO A 74 -12.59 -11.72 4.51
CA PRO A 74 -13.06 -13.02 4.03
C PRO A 74 -14.56 -13.25 4.26
#